data_AF-A0AB74CQ20-F1
#
_entry.id   AF-A0AB74CQ20-F1
#
_cell.length_a   1.000
_cell.length_b   1.000
_cell.length_c   1.000
_cell.angle_alpha   90.00
_cell.angle_beta   90.00
_cell.angle_gamma   90.00
#
_symmetry.space_group_name_H-M   'P 1'
#
loop_
_entity.id
_entity.type
_entity.pdbx_description
1 polymer ?
#
loop_
_entity_poly.entity_id
_entity_poly.type
_entity_poly.pdbx_seq_one_letter_code
_entity_poly.pdbx_strand_id
1 'polypeptide(L)'
;MDKELQVSYQMIDFLLNSDLEGNVGKIKNIIKYACGNAYVHQKNSQTIFVRLKDLPLEYNLKFKEQFSKPKKKMSDRTYLPNTTQQIHLESKETQLLRNFFDEVVSEFKKVQKKESQPQEFIEDTVNRVTQMMDEFIFQGTYEKEESLYSVLTYHIRQTLDMMYKNYGFEQDGNRVVSLASYLYLKDNTDILDSDYGWQEQKNELMEFLDSFLETPFWYAKKLLSYLSQQLDQRLLDEDIVFVTFYFYSLQISDLPNDVKCIVPAHGYSTASSLANVVNRMLGKNVFQAYDMPINITLDKVETKIIRYINDYSTDSGLILLVDMGSFNQLGERLSNHIKSPLVIIDNVSTPLVLEVGEHIVNGNSVTEVYEAITVENRIQKQLIIPEVNKKKAIITCCYTGIGSATQIQEILQKCLGDSAKELTILPYDYKKLAENKMYETPFQLYDVLMIVGTENPKINQVPYIGLDQLINGEAVSEFAELLHEQVDIDSEAFKSQLIFNFSINKIVENLTILDAMKVLRLVQKAVKELEKLMGIEFSNNQLFLLYMHCCSMIERILRKESVDEQADIKEYIQKEGHNMELIHQAFQEVEKEYTIELPLLELRLLNDIVKD
;
A
#
# COMPACT_ATOMS: atom_id res chain seq x y z
N MET A 1 -32.27 65.30 -5.37
CA MET A 1 -31.57 66.57 -5.13
C MET A 1 -30.44 66.59 -6.13
N ASP A 2 -30.40 67.54 -7.05
CA ASP A 2 -29.35 67.61 -8.08
C ASP A 2 -28.11 68.30 -7.52
N LYS A 3 -27.65 67.83 -6.36
CA LYS A 3 -26.55 68.41 -5.59
C LYS A 3 -25.66 67.33 -5.03
N GLU A 4 -24.36 67.58 -5.06
CA GLU A 4 -23.36 66.71 -4.45
C GLU A 4 -23.50 66.73 -2.93
N LEU A 5 -23.39 65.56 -2.29
CA LEU A 5 -23.35 65.45 -0.83
C LEU A 5 -21.92 65.11 -0.40
N GLN A 6 -21.34 65.94 0.47
CA GLN A 6 -20.07 65.62 1.11
C GLN A 6 -20.32 65.26 2.57
N VAL A 7 -20.15 63.99 2.91
CA VAL A 7 -20.44 63.44 4.24
C VAL A 7 -19.14 63.31 5.02
N SER A 8 -19.11 63.93 6.20
CA SER A 8 -17.91 63.89 7.05
C SER A 8 -17.56 62.46 7.49
N TYR A 9 -16.27 62.13 7.54
CA TYR A 9 -15.84 60.80 8.03
C TYR A 9 -16.38 60.49 9.43
N GLN A 10 -16.40 61.47 10.33
CA GLN A 10 -16.90 61.27 11.70
C GLN A 10 -18.38 60.88 11.72
N MET A 11 -19.18 61.34 10.75
CA MET A 11 -20.57 60.93 10.63
C MET A 11 -20.71 59.48 10.16
N ILE A 12 -19.85 59.03 9.25
CA ILE A 12 -19.84 57.65 8.77
C ILE A 12 -19.36 56.71 9.88
N ASP A 13 -18.27 57.05 10.58
CA ASP A 13 -17.75 56.28 11.72
C ASP A 13 -18.80 56.17 12.83
N PHE A 14 -19.55 57.25 13.10
CA PHE A 14 -20.67 57.22 14.03
C PHE A 14 -21.74 56.24 13.56
N LEU A 15 -22.21 56.33 12.31
CA LEU A 15 -23.26 55.43 11.80
C LEU A 15 -22.85 53.96 11.76
N LEU A 16 -21.57 53.65 11.51
CA LEU A 16 -21.04 52.28 11.47
C LEU A 16 -20.85 51.68 12.86
N ASN A 17 -20.45 52.48 13.85
CA ASN A 17 -20.09 51.99 15.18
C ASN A 17 -21.15 52.28 16.25
N SER A 18 -22.18 53.06 15.94
CA SER A 18 -23.25 53.37 16.88
C SER A 18 -24.20 52.21 17.05
N ASP A 19 -24.46 51.85 18.30
CA ASP A 19 -25.56 50.96 18.66
C ASP A 19 -26.89 51.71 18.53
N LEU A 20 -27.39 51.73 17.29
CA LEU A 20 -28.66 52.35 16.91
C LEU A 20 -29.77 51.32 17.03
N GLU A 21 -30.54 51.36 18.13
CA GLU A 21 -31.73 50.50 18.29
C GLU A 21 -32.70 50.68 17.12
N GLY A 22 -32.86 49.68 16.26
CA GLY A 22 -33.81 49.70 15.14
C GLY A 22 -33.37 48.84 13.96
N ASN A 23 -34.24 48.69 12.95
CA ASN A 23 -33.90 48.00 11.70
C ASN A 23 -33.26 48.96 10.68
N VAL A 24 -32.85 48.42 9.52
CA VAL A 24 -32.29 49.19 8.38
C VAL A 24 -33.15 50.41 8.01
N GLY A 25 -34.48 50.32 8.18
CA GLY A 25 -35.41 51.43 7.94
C GLY A 25 -35.17 52.63 8.86
N LYS A 26 -34.83 52.40 10.13
CA LYS A 26 -34.52 53.48 11.07
C LYS A 26 -33.22 54.19 10.70
N ILE A 27 -32.17 53.44 10.34
CA ILE A 27 -30.90 54.01 9.84
C ILE A 27 -31.15 54.84 8.58
N LYS A 28 -31.94 54.32 7.63
CA LYS A 28 -32.36 55.06 6.43
C LYS A 28 -33.07 56.37 6.77
N ASN A 29 -33.94 56.37 7.79
CA ASN A 29 -34.63 57.57 8.24
C ASN A 29 -33.69 58.57 8.92
N ILE A 30 -32.72 58.10 9.71
CA ILE A 30 -31.67 58.95 10.32
C ILE A 30 -30.82 59.62 9.25
N ILE A 31 -30.38 58.85 8.23
CA ILE A 31 -29.62 59.37 7.09
C ILE A 31 -30.46 60.41 6.33
N LYS A 32 -31.72 60.10 6.02
CA LYS A 32 -32.64 61.04 5.36
C LYS A 32 -32.83 62.33 6.16
N TYR A 33 -33.01 62.21 7.48
CA TYR A 33 -33.15 63.36 8.37
C TYR A 33 -31.88 64.22 8.33
N ALA A 34 -30.71 63.61 8.49
CA ALA A 34 -29.43 64.33 8.51
C ALA A 34 -29.15 65.04 7.17
N CYS A 35 -29.35 64.36 6.04
CA CYS A 35 -29.23 64.98 4.73
C CYS A 35 -30.25 66.11 4.52
N GLY A 36 -31.50 65.92 4.96
CA GLY A 36 -32.54 66.95 4.89
C GLY A 36 -32.23 68.17 5.75
N ASN A 37 -31.75 67.95 6.97
CA ASN A 37 -31.36 68.99 7.91
C ASN A 37 -30.16 69.79 7.38
N ALA A 38 -29.12 69.11 6.87
CA ALA A 38 -27.98 69.75 6.23
C ALA A 38 -28.40 70.58 5.01
N TYR A 39 -29.31 70.06 4.18
CA TYR A 39 -29.84 70.74 3.00
C TYR A 39 -30.59 72.03 3.35
N VAL A 40 -31.43 72.01 4.38
CA VAL A 40 -32.21 73.20 4.82
C VAL A 40 -31.28 74.37 5.16
N HIS A 41 -30.13 74.10 5.75
CA HIS A 41 -29.15 75.11 6.15
C HIS A 41 -28.20 75.54 5.01
N GLN A 42 -28.14 74.78 3.90
CA GLN A 42 -27.17 74.97 2.81
C GLN A 42 -27.82 75.06 1.43
N LYS A 43 -29.09 75.51 1.38
CA LYS A 43 -29.91 75.53 0.15
C LYS A 43 -29.27 76.21 -1.06
N ASN A 44 -28.42 77.21 -0.85
CA ASN A 44 -27.79 77.97 -1.93
C ASN A 44 -26.42 77.41 -2.38
N SER A 45 -25.90 76.38 -1.70
CA SER A 45 -24.63 75.75 -2.06
C SER A 45 -24.81 74.71 -3.17
N GLN A 46 -23.82 74.57 -4.05
CA GLN A 46 -23.75 73.48 -5.05
C GLN A 46 -23.51 72.12 -4.37
N THR A 47 -22.67 72.11 -3.33
CA THR A 47 -22.34 70.93 -2.52
C THR A 47 -22.92 71.07 -1.11
N ILE A 48 -23.61 70.03 -0.62
CA ILE A 48 -24.19 70.00 0.73
C ILE A 48 -23.25 69.22 1.66
N PHE A 49 -22.75 69.88 2.69
CA PHE A 49 -21.89 69.25 3.69
C PHE A 49 -22.75 68.64 4.81
N VAL A 50 -22.73 67.31 4.95
CA VAL A 50 -23.45 66.60 6.01
C VAL A 50 -22.48 66.22 7.12
N ARG A 51 -22.76 66.69 8.35
CA ARG A 51 -21.91 66.54 9.53
C ARG A 51 -22.71 65.99 10.71
N LEU A 52 -22.02 65.61 11.78
CA LEU A 52 -22.64 65.09 13.01
C LEU A 52 -23.72 66.01 13.61
N LYS A 53 -23.55 67.33 13.50
CA LYS A 53 -24.53 68.32 13.98
C LYS A 53 -25.89 68.24 13.28
N ASP A 54 -25.93 67.61 12.11
CA ASP A 54 -27.14 67.51 11.30
C ASP A 54 -28.01 66.31 11.72
N LEU A 55 -27.51 65.42 12.58
CA LEU A 55 -28.26 64.30 13.16
C LEU A 55 -29.40 64.77 14.09
N PRO A 56 -30.42 63.94 14.34
CA PRO A 56 -31.45 64.23 15.32
C PRO A 56 -30.86 64.42 16.73
N LEU A 57 -31.39 65.40 17.48
CA LEU A 57 -30.89 65.79 18.81
C LEU A 57 -30.81 64.64 19.82
N GLU A 58 -31.70 63.65 19.71
CA GLU A 58 -31.75 62.45 20.55
C GLU A 58 -30.48 61.58 20.46
N TYR A 59 -29.71 61.70 19.37
CA TYR A 59 -28.44 60.98 19.18
C TYR A 59 -27.22 61.75 19.69
N ASN A 60 -27.39 63.03 20.10
CA ASN A 60 -26.28 63.85 20.57
C ASN A 60 -25.68 63.37 21.89
N LEU A 61 -26.47 62.67 22.72
CA LEU A 61 -26.02 62.12 24.00
C LEU A 61 -25.11 60.89 23.82
N LYS A 62 -25.31 60.10 22.76
CA LYS A 62 -24.49 58.93 22.42
C LYS A 62 -23.10 59.27 21.89
N PHE A 63 -22.85 60.53 21.52
CA PHE A 63 -21.52 60.99 21.10
C PHE A 63 -20.47 60.84 22.20
N LYS A 64 -20.81 61.09 23.48
CA LYS A 64 -19.83 61.09 24.57
C LYS A 64 -19.26 59.71 24.90
N GLU A 65 -19.99 58.63 24.62
CA GLU A 65 -19.58 57.27 24.98
C GLU A 65 -18.62 56.63 23.96
N GLN A 66 -18.58 57.15 22.71
CA GLN A 66 -17.87 56.50 21.60
C GLN A 66 -16.60 57.21 21.10
N PHE A 67 -16.37 58.49 21.45
CA PHE A 67 -15.16 59.23 21.04
C PHE A 67 -13.94 59.01 21.96
N SER A 68 -13.77 57.81 22.52
CA SER A 68 -12.74 57.54 23.54
C SER A 68 -11.33 57.27 22.97
N LYS A 69 -11.15 57.18 21.65
CA LYS A 69 -9.82 56.98 21.02
C LYS A 69 -9.59 57.93 19.84
N PRO A 70 -8.40 58.57 19.73
CA PRO A 70 -8.03 59.30 18.52
C PRO A 70 -7.84 58.30 17.37
N LYS A 71 -8.76 58.30 16.41
CA LYS A 71 -8.69 57.46 15.20
C LYS A 71 -8.03 58.23 14.04
N LYS A 72 -7.42 57.48 13.10
CA LYS A 72 -6.79 58.00 11.86
C LYS A 72 -7.78 58.92 11.14
N LYS A 73 -7.35 60.12 10.75
CA LYS A 73 -8.18 61.10 10.04
C LYS A 73 -8.35 60.65 8.59
N MET A 74 -9.47 59.99 8.27
CA MET A 74 -9.83 59.66 6.89
C MET A 74 -10.57 60.83 6.21
N SER A 75 -10.60 60.81 4.88
CA SER A 75 -11.27 61.81 4.05
C SER A 75 -12.79 61.71 4.15
N ASP A 76 -13.45 62.86 3.94
CA ASP A 76 -14.91 62.93 3.79
C ASP A 76 -15.34 62.22 2.48
N ARG A 77 -16.51 61.57 2.50
CA ARG A 77 -17.05 60.85 1.33
C ARG A 77 -17.92 61.76 0.48
N THR A 78 -17.76 61.71 -0.84
CA THR A 78 -18.56 62.49 -1.79
C THR A 78 -19.55 61.59 -2.51
N TYR A 79 -20.83 61.99 -2.52
CA TYR A 79 -21.90 61.30 -3.24
C TYR A 79 -22.42 62.20 -4.35
N LEU A 80 -22.43 61.67 -5.57
CA LEU A 80 -22.91 62.34 -6.77
C LEU A 80 -24.43 62.18 -6.91
N PRO A 81 -25.16 63.24 -7.33
CA PRO A 81 -26.60 63.16 -7.54
C PRO A 81 -26.95 62.36 -8.80
N ASN A 82 -28.12 61.73 -8.80
CA ASN A 82 -28.74 61.08 -9.97
C ASN A 82 -27.91 59.99 -10.67
N THR A 83 -26.88 59.48 -10.02
CA THR A 83 -26.11 58.31 -10.48
C THR A 83 -26.16 57.21 -9.43
N THR A 84 -26.40 55.99 -9.88
CA THR A 84 -26.24 54.78 -9.07
C THR A 84 -24.76 54.45 -8.87
N GLN A 85 -23.90 54.82 -9.83
CA GLN A 85 -22.45 54.64 -9.74
C GLN A 85 -21.81 55.81 -9.00
N GLN A 86 -21.23 55.50 -7.84
CA GLN A 86 -20.60 56.48 -6.96
C GLN A 86 -19.07 56.35 -7.07
N ILE A 87 -18.51 56.88 -8.14
CA ILE A 87 -17.09 56.72 -8.53
C ILE A 87 -16.12 57.15 -7.42
N HIS A 88 -16.50 58.16 -6.61
CA HIS A 88 -15.73 58.64 -5.46
C HIS A 88 -15.74 57.72 -4.24
N LEU A 89 -16.53 56.64 -4.26
CA LEU A 89 -16.68 55.69 -3.16
C LEU A 89 -16.09 54.32 -3.48
N GLU A 90 -15.67 54.09 -4.73
CA GLU A 90 -15.01 52.86 -5.13
C GLU A 90 -13.63 52.74 -4.47
N SER A 91 -13.27 51.52 -4.10
CA SER A 91 -11.91 51.25 -3.66
C SER A 91 -10.94 51.42 -4.83
N LYS A 92 -9.67 51.66 -4.52
CA LYS A 92 -8.62 51.76 -5.55
C LYS A 92 -8.57 50.45 -6.36
N GLU A 93 -8.81 49.33 -5.69
CA GLU A 93 -8.80 47.98 -6.25
C GLU A 93 -9.98 47.75 -7.21
N THR A 94 -11.19 48.20 -6.85
CA THR A 94 -12.34 48.16 -7.76
C THR A 94 -12.10 49.00 -9.02
N GLN A 95 -11.50 50.19 -8.88
CA GLN A 95 -11.17 51.04 -10.02
C GLN A 95 -10.12 50.39 -10.94
N LEU A 96 -9.09 49.76 -10.37
CA LEU A 96 -8.09 49.01 -11.13
C LEU A 96 -8.74 47.86 -11.92
N LEU A 97 -9.64 47.10 -11.28
CA LEU A 97 -10.36 46.00 -11.94
C LEU A 97 -11.23 46.49 -13.10
N ARG A 98 -11.98 47.59 -12.93
CA ARG A 98 -12.78 48.16 -14.02
C ARG A 98 -11.92 48.54 -15.22
N ASN A 99 -10.85 49.31 -14.96
CA ASN A 99 -9.94 49.75 -16.01
C ASN A 99 -9.32 48.55 -16.74
N PHE A 100 -8.95 47.49 -16.02
CA PHE A 100 -8.46 46.25 -16.62
C PHE A 100 -9.49 45.64 -17.59
N PHE A 101 -10.75 45.50 -17.18
CA PHE A 101 -11.77 44.92 -18.05
C PHE A 101 -12.14 45.83 -19.23
N ASP A 102 -12.16 47.15 -19.05
CA ASP A 102 -12.34 48.11 -20.14
C ASP A 102 -11.27 47.94 -21.23
N GLU A 103 -10.01 47.75 -20.80
CA GLU A 103 -8.89 47.48 -21.69
C GLU A 103 -9.02 46.11 -22.37
N VAL A 104 -9.36 45.05 -21.63
CA VAL A 104 -9.59 43.71 -22.20
C VAL A 104 -10.66 43.74 -23.28
N VAL A 105 -11.79 44.41 -23.01
CA VAL A 105 -12.88 44.59 -23.98
C VAL A 105 -12.41 45.38 -25.20
N SER A 106 -11.66 46.46 -24.98
CA SER A 106 -11.12 47.30 -26.06
C SER A 106 -10.15 46.53 -26.97
N GLU A 107 -9.20 45.79 -26.40
CA GLU A 107 -8.23 45.00 -27.16
C GLU A 107 -8.88 43.79 -27.83
N PHE A 108 -9.84 43.13 -27.18
CA PHE A 108 -10.59 42.02 -27.78
C PHE A 108 -11.36 42.47 -29.03
N LYS A 109 -11.99 43.66 -29.00
CA LYS A 109 -12.63 44.25 -30.18
C LYS A 109 -11.65 44.46 -31.34
N LYS A 110 -10.36 44.71 -31.10
CA LYS A 110 -9.35 44.79 -32.17
C LYS A 110 -9.03 43.42 -32.76
N VAL A 111 -8.96 42.37 -31.94
CA VAL A 111 -8.79 40.99 -32.42
C VAL A 111 -9.95 40.59 -33.34
N GLN A 112 -11.19 40.91 -32.96
CA GLN A 112 -12.38 40.66 -33.79
C GLN A 112 -12.34 41.40 -35.13
N LYS A 113 -11.83 42.63 -35.13
CA LYS A 113 -11.61 43.43 -36.35
C LYS A 113 -10.37 43.02 -37.16
N LYS A 114 -9.61 42.02 -36.68
CA LYS A 114 -8.33 41.57 -37.26
C LYS A 114 -7.26 42.66 -37.29
N GLU A 115 -7.34 43.61 -36.37
CA GLU A 115 -6.36 44.68 -36.16
C GLU A 115 -5.24 44.24 -35.21
N SER A 116 -5.46 43.19 -34.39
CA SER A 116 -4.49 42.57 -33.49
C SER A 116 -4.55 41.03 -33.61
N GLN A 117 -3.43 40.35 -33.35
CA GLN A 117 -3.39 38.89 -33.36
C GLN A 117 -3.92 38.31 -32.03
N PRO A 118 -4.66 37.19 -32.05
CA PRO A 118 -5.12 36.51 -30.84
C PRO A 118 -4.02 36.27 -29.80
N GLN A 119 -2.83 35.86 -30.26
CA GLN A 119 -1.71 35.54 -29.37
C GLN A 119 -1.12 36.78 -28.70
N GLU A 120 -1.06 37.90 -29.41
CA GLU A 120 -0.61 39.20 -28.86
C GLU A 120 -1.58 39.69 -27.78
N PHE A 121 -2.89 39.60 -28.04
CA PHE A 121 -3.92 39.90 -27.05
C PHE A 121 -3.82 39.03 -25.79
N ILE A 122 -3.58 37.72 -25.96
CA ILE A 122 -3.41 36.80 -24.83
C ILE A 122 -2.17 37.18 -24.01
N GLU A 123 -1.02 37.39 -24.65
CA GLU A 123 0.24 37.74 -23.98
C GLU A 123 0.12 39.08 -23.23
N ASP A 124 -0.48 40.11 -23.85
CA ASP A 124 -0.70 41.40 -23.21
C ASP A 124 -1.64 41.31 -22.01
N THR A 125 -2.74 40.57 -22.14
CA THR A 125 -3.71 40.39 -21.07
C THR A 125 -3.10 39.62 -19.89
N VAL A 126 -2.32 38.59 -20.19
CA VAL A 126 -1.59 37.79 -19.18
C VAL A 126 -0.60 38.63 -18.40
N ASN A 127 0.14 39.51 -19.08
CA ASN A 127 1.07 40.43 -18.42
C ASN A 127 0.33 41.38 -17.47
N ARG A 128 -0.82 41.92 -17.88
CA ARG A 128 -1.67 42.78 -17.02
C ARG A 128 -2.22 42.04 -15.82
N VAL A 129 -2.73 40.83 -16.01
CA VAL A 129 -3.23 39.97 -14.92
C VAL A 129 -2.11 39.71 -13.92
N THR A 130 -0.93 39.33 -14.38
CA THR A 130 0.22 39.03 -13.51
C THR A 130 0.64 40.25 -12.69
N GLN A 131 0.75 41.43 -13.34
CA GLN A 131 1.09 42.68 -12.66
C GLN A 131 0.05 43.07 -11.60
N MET A 132 -1.23 42.88 -11.89
CA MET A 132 -2.30 43.20 -10.94
C MET A 132 -2.34 42.23 -9.76
N MET A 133 -2.08 40.95 -10.00
CA MET A 133 -1.96 39.94 -8.94
C MET A 133 -0.80 40.26 -8.00
N ASP A 134 0.35 40.66 -8.54
CA ASP A 134 1.47 41.14 -7.72
C ASP A 134 1.06 42.36 -6.88
N GLU A 135 0.38 43.35 -7.48
CA GLU A 135 -0.09 44.53 -6.75
C GLU A 135 -1.02 44.16 -5.58
N PHE A 136 -1.94 43.22 -5.78
CA PHE A 136 -2.89 42.74 -4.76
C PHE A 136 -2.21 41.97 -3.61
N ILE A 137 -1.13 41.24 -3.91
CA ILE A 137 -0.34 40.53 -2.90
C ILE A 137 0.49 41.50 -2.06
N PHE A 138 1.13 42.50 -2.69
CA PHE A 138 2.08 43.40 -2.01
C PHE A 138 1.41 44.58 -1.29
N GLN A 139 0.24 45.05 -1.72
CA GLN A 139 -0.44 46.20 -1.08
C GLN A 139 -1.34 45.82 0.10
N GLY A 140 -1.68 44.54 0.25
CA GLY A 140 -2.50 44.07 1.35
C GLY A 140 -1.76 44.01 2.68
N THR A 141 -1.72 45.11 3.44
CA THR A 141 -1.58 45.04 4.90
C THR A 141 -2.87 44.45 5.48
N TYR A 142 -3.08 43.14 5.29
CA TYR A 142 -4.19 42.44 5.89
C TYR A 142 -3.92 42.33 7.40
N GLU A 143 -4.73 42.99 8.23
CA GLU A 143 -4.80 42.66 9.64
C GLU A 143 -5.27 41.20 9.71
N LYS A 144 -4.32 40.28 10.00
CA LYS A 144 -4.41 38.82 9.83
C LYS A 144 -5.48 38.11 10.68
N GLU A 145 -6.49 38.82 11.16
CA GLU A 145 -7.57 38.31 12.02
C GLU A 145 -8.98 38.60 11.47
N GLU A 146 -9.11 38.96 10.18
CA GLU A 146 -10.42 39.01 9.52
C GLU A 146 -10.86 37.62 9.03
N SER A 147 -12.09 37.23 9.41
CA SER A 147 -12.64 35.88 9.23
C SER A 147 -12.85 35.47 7.77
N LEU A 148 -13.12 36.41 6.86
CA LEU A 148 -13.47 36.09 5.46
C LEU A 148 -12.26 35.72 4.60
N TYR A 149 -11.13 36.42 4.71
CA TYR A 149 -9.92 36.09 3.95
C TYR A 149 -9.38 34.70 4.31
N SER A 150 -9.43 34.34 5.61
CA SER A 150 -9.02 33.02 6.09
C SER A 150 -9.97 31.91 5.63
N VAL A 151 -11.28 32.17 5.60
CA VAL A 151 -12.29 31.28 5.01
C VAL A 151 -12.03 31.09 3.51
N LEU A 152 -11.82 32.15 2.75
CA LEU A 152 -11.47 32.08 1.32
C LEU A 152 -10.20 31.25 1.10
N THR A 153 -9.13 31.55 1.84
CA THR A 153 -7.85 30.82 1.76
C THR A 153 -8.05 29.32 2.02
N TYR A 154 -8.85 28.96 3.03
CA TYR A 154 -9.15 27.57 3.35
C TYR A 154 -9.90 26.88 2.20
N HIS A 155 -10.98 27.47 1.70
CA HIS A 155 -11.80 26.88 0.63
C HIS A 155 -11.05 26.80 -0.71
N ILE A 156 -10.24 27.81 -1.05
CA ILE A 156 -9.37 27.78 -2.23
C ILE A 156 -8.36 26.65 -2.11
N ARG A 157 -7.71 26.49 -0.95
CA ARG A 157 -6.78 25.38 -0.72
C ARG A 157 -7.46 24.02 -0.84
N GLN A 158 -8.63 23.83 -0.22
CA GLN A 158 -9.39 22.58 -0.33
C GLN A 158 -9.81 22.29 -1.78
N THR A 159 -10.23 23.32 -2.52
CA THR A 159 -10.64 23.19 -3.92
C THR A 159 -9.46 22.85 -4.81
N LEU A 160 -8.33 23.53 -4.64
CA LEU A 160 -7.09 23.22 -5.34
C LEU A 160 -6.55 21.84 -4.95
N ASP A 161 -6.71 21.39 -3.70
CA ASP A 161 -6.27 20.05 -3.25
C ASP A 161 -7.09 18.96 -3.95
N MET A 162 -8.39 19.17 -4.06
CA MET A 162 -9.28 18.32 -4.84
C MET A 162 -8.92 18.35 -6.33
N MET A 163 -8.63 19.53 -6.88
CA MET A 163 -8.25 19.66 -8.29
C MET A 163 -6.89 19.00 -8.58
N TYR A 164 -5.93 19.07 -7.66
CA TYR A 164 -4.67 18.34 -7.77
C TYR A 164 -4.90 16.82 -7.77
N LYS A 165 -5.72 16.31 -6.84
CA LYS A 165 -6.00 14.87 -6.72
C LYS A 165 -6.74 14.31 -7.93
N ASN A 166 -7.68 15.07 -8.49
CA ASN A 166 -8.59 14.59 -9.54
C ASN A 166 -8.10 14.93 -10.96
N TYR A 167 -7.31 15.99 -11.09
CA TYR A 167 -6.92 16.60 -12.37
C TYR A 167 -5.45 17.05 -12.38
N GLY A 168 -4.58 16.51 -11.52
CA GLY A 168 -3.13 16.76 -11.56
C GLY A 168 -2.69 18.23 -11.53
N PHE A 169 -3.56 19.16 -11.11
CA PHE A 169 -3.28 20.60 -11.09
C PHE A 169 -2.25 20.91 -10.00
N GLU A 170 -0.98 21.14 -10.38
CA GLU A 170 0.09 21.35 -9.42
C GLU A 170 -0.22 22.47 -8.41
N GLN A 171 0.09 22.19 -7.15
CA GLN A 171 -0.08 23.14 -6.06
C GLN A 171 1.17 24.02 -5.94
N ASP A 172 0.96 25.32 -5.91
CA ASP A 172 1.92 26.27 -5.35
C ASP A 172 1.18 27.10 -4.29
N GLY A 173 1.77 27.22 -3.09
CA GLY A 173 1.23 28.05 -2.02
C GLY A 173 1.01 29.51 -2.45
N ASN A 174 1.79 29.99 -3.43
CA ASN A 174 1.59 31.32 -4.02
C ASN A 174 0.27 31.44 -4.77
N ARG A 175 -0.22 30.37 -5.44
CA ARG A 175 -1.51 30.38 -6.17
C ARG A 175 -2.70 30.55 -5.24
N VAL A 176 -2.65 29.91 -4.06
CA VAL A 176 -3.70 30.05 -3.04
C VAL A 176 -3.78 31.49 -2.56
N VAL A 177 -2.65 32.11 -2.23
CA VAL A 177 -2.58 33.49 -1.76
C VAL A 177 -3.05 34.45 -2.84
N SER A 178 -2.57 34.28 -4.07
CA SER A 178 -2.93 35.06 -5.25
C SER A 178 -4.45 35.09 -5.46
N LEU A 179 -5.09 33.91 -5.56
CA LEU A 179 -6.53 33.80 -5.76
C LEU A 179 -7.32 34.33 -4.55
N ALA A 180 -6.84 34.09 -3.34
CA ALA A 180 -7.50 34.59 -2.13
C ALA A 180 -7.48 36.13 -2.08
N SER A 181 -6.35 36.75 -2.43
CA SER A 181 -6.23 38.21 -2.51
C SER A 181 -7.18 38.79 -3.56
N TYR A 182 -7.22 38.22 -4.76
CA TYR A 182 -8.15 38.66 -5.81
C TYR A 182 -9.61 38.58 -5.36
N LEU A 183 -10.07 37.40 -4.93
CA LEU A 183 -11.47 37.18 -4.56
C LEU A 183 -11.88 37.99 -3.33
N TYR A 184 -10.95 38.20 -2.38
CA TYR A 184 -11.20 39.03 -1.20
C TYR A 184 -11.37 40.51 -1.55
N LEU A 185 -10.49 41.06 -2.39
CA LEU A 185 -10.54 42.47 -2.78
C LEU A 185 -11.75 42.79 -3.66
N LYS A 186 -12.20 41.84 -4.49
CA LYS A 186 -13.42 41.99 -5.31
C LYS A 186 -14.72 41.82 -4.51
N ASP A 187 -14.68 41.12 -3.38
CA ASP A 187 -15.81 40.92 -2.44
C ASP A 187 -17.10 40.40 -3.11
N ASN A 188 -16.96 39.51 -4.11
CA ASN A 188 -18.06 38.99 -4.95
C ASN A 188 -19.00 40.08 -5.53
N THR A 189 -18.52 41.33 -5.65
CA THR A 189 -19.32 42.41 -6.23
C THR A 189 -19.33 42.29 -7.75
N ASP A 190 -20.52 42.41 -8.33
CA ASP A 190 -20.71 42.47 -9.78
C ASP A 190 -20.39 43.90 -10.25
N ILE A 191 -19.11 44.16 -10.44
CA ILE A 191 -18.64 45.49 -10.82
C ILE A 191 -19.09 45.81 -12.26
N LEU A 192 -19.23 44.83 -13.16
CA LEU A 192 -19.49 45.05 -14.58
C LEU A 192 -20.97 44.88 -15.01
N ASP A 193 -21.90 44.64 -14.08
CA ASP A 193 -23.34 44.48 -14.40
C ASP A 193 -23.90 45.62 -15.27
N SER A 194 -23.46 46.84 -14.98
CA SER A 194 -23.91 48.07 -15.66
C SER A 194 -22.99 48.51 -16.81
N ASP A 195 -21.93 47.76 -17.11
CA ASP A 195 -21.00 48.10 -18.19
C ASP A 195 -21.49 47.57 -19.54
N TYR A 196 -21.88 48.48 -20.44
CA TYR A 196 -22.40 48.11 -21.75
C TYR A 196 -21.37 47.40 -22.63
N GLY A 197 -20.10 47.82 -22.58
CA GLY A 197 -19.04 47.24 -23.40
C GLY A 197 -18.76 45.80 -23.01
N TRP A 198 -18.72 45.52 -21.71
CA TRP A 198 -18.62 44.17 -21.16
C TRP A 198 -19.81 43.30 -21.55
N GLN A 199 -21.05 43.76 -21.30
CA GLN A 199 -22.24 42.93 -21.57
C GLN A 199 -22.38 42.59 -23.06
N GLU A 200 -21.94 43.48 -23.96
CA GLU A 200 -21.91 43.24 -25.39
C GLU A 200 -20.89 42.16 -25.79
N GLN A 201 -19.71 42.15 -25.17
CA GLN A 201 -18.57 41.34 -25.60
C GLN A 201 -18.36 40.04 -24.83
N LYS A 202 -18.91 39.92 -23.61
CA LYS A 202 -18.57 38.83 -22.70
C LYS A 202 -18.82 37.43 -23.27
N ASN A 203 -19.89 37.22 -24.04
CA ASN A 203 -20.21 35.89 -24.58
C ASN A 203 -19.18 35.47 -25.63
N GLU A 204 -18.84 36.37 -26.55
CA GLU A 204 -17.85 36.13 -27.59
C GLU A 204 -16.44 35.98 -27.00
N LEU A 205 -16.13 36.74 -25.95
CA LEU A 205 -14.88 36.57 -25.20
C LEU A 205 -14.81 35.20 -24.53
N MET A 206 -15.90 34.71 -23.93
CA MET A 206 -15.94 33.38 -23.32
C MET A 206 -15.76 32.27 -24.37
N GLU A 207 -16.38 32.40 -25.55
CA GLU A 207 -16.15 31.47 -26.67
C GLU A 207 -14.71 31.52 -27.20
N PHE A 208 -14.10 32.71 -27.22
CA PHE A 208 -12.69 32.87 -27.55
C PHE A 208 -11.79 32.14 -26.53
N LEU A 209 -12.05 32.28 -25.23
CA LEU A 209 -11.28 31.60 -24.20
C LEU A 209 -11.43 30.08 -24.27
N ASP A 210 -12.65 29.59 -24.54
CA ASP A 210 -12.92 28.15 -24.67
C ASP A 210 -12.15 27.53 -25.87
N SER A 211 -11.93 28.32 -26.94
CA SER A 211 -11.25 27.85 -28.15
C SER A 211 -9.73 28.06 -28.14
N PHE A 212 -9.23 29.19 -27.64
CA PHE A 212 -7.79 29.50 -27.63
C PHE A 212 -7.09 29.11 -26.33
N LEU A 213 -7.83 28.98 -25.22
CA LEU A 213 -7.30 28.74 -23.87
C LEU A 213 -8.10 27.63 -23.15
N GLU A 214 -8.49 26.56 -23.86
CA GLU A 214 -9.42 25.51 -23.39
C GLU A 214 -9.06 25.00 -21.99
N THR A 215 -7.80 24.59 -21.79
CA THR A 215 -7.32 24.00 -20.53
C THR A 215 -7.40 24.99 -19.35
N PRO A 216 -6.76 26.19 -19.40
CA PRO A 216 -6.92 27.21 -18.36
C PRO A 216 -8.37 27.62 -18.10
N PHE A 217 -9.17 27.77 -19.17
CA PHE A 217 -10.57 28.20 -19.08
C PHE A 217 -11.41 27.17 -18.33
N TRP A 218 -11.23 25.90 -18.66
CA TRP A 218 -11.88 24.80 -17.96
C TRP A 218 -11.50 24.75 -16.48
N TYR A 219 -10.21 24.87 -16.15
CA TYR A 219 -9.75 24.89 -14.75
C TYR A 219 -10.36 26.07 -13.99
N ALA A 220 -10.40 27.27 -14.57
CA ALA A 220 -10.97 28.46 -13.95
C ALA A 220 -12.47 28.28 -13.66
N LYS A 221 -13.23 27.82 -14.65
CA LYS A 221 -14.66 27.55 -14.51
C LYS A 221 -14.94 26.49 -13.45
N LYS A 222 -14.14 25.42 -13.39
CA LYS A 222 -14.27 24.39 -12.34
C LYS A 222 -13.97 24.95 -10.96
N LEU A 223 -12.81 25.58 -10.77
CA LEU A 223 -12.42 26.15 -9.48
C LEU A 223 -13.50 27.10 -8.96
N LEU A 224 -13.91 28.07 -9.77
CA LEU A 224 -14.89 29.08 -9.37
C LEU A 224 -16.28 28.49 -9.15
N SER A 225 -16.69 27.47 -9.91
CA SER A 225 -17.97 26.78 -9.66
C SER A 225 -18.00 26.04 -8.32
N TYR A 226 -16.89 25.41 -7.93
CA TYR A 226 -16.79 24.75 -6.63
C TYR A 226 -16.75 25.76 -5.49
N LEU A 227 -16.01 26.86 -5.66
CA LEU A 227 -15.97 27.94 -4.67
C LEU A 227 -17.34 28.61 -4.51
N SER A 228 -18.04 28.89 -5.61
CA SER A 228 -19.40 29.43 -5.62
C SER A 228 -20.36 28.55 -4.82
N GLN A 229 -20.28 27.22 -4.98
CA GLN A 229 -21.10 26.27 -4.21
C GLN A 229 -20.72 26.20 -2.73
N GLN A 230 -19.42 26.24 -2.41
CA GLN A 230 -18.95 26.13 -1.03
C GLN A 230 -19.17 27.41 -0.21
N LEU A 231 -19.12 28.57 -0.86
CA LEU A 231 -19.19 29.89 -0.23
C LEU A 231 -20.57 30.55 -0.37
N ASP A 232 -21.53 29.89 -1.03
CA ASP A 232 -22.86 30.43 -1.35
C ASP A 232 -22.78 31.79 -2.06
N GLN A 233 -21.91 31.85 -3.08
CA GLN A 233 -21.59 33.06 -3.82
C GLN A 233 -22.02 32.95 -5.28
N ARG A 234 -22.33 34.09 -5.92
CA ARG A 234 -22.64 34.11 -7.35
C ARG A 234 -21.37 33.86 -8.15
N LEU A 235 -21.46 32.97 -9.15
CA LEU A 235 -20.44 32.80 -10.16
C LEU A 235 -20.56 33.95 -11.17
N LEU A 236 -19.51 34.76 -11.30
CA LEU A 236 -19.47 35.92 -12.18
C LEU A 236 -18.58 35.64 -13.39
N ASP A 237 -19.00 36.05 -14.59
CA ASP A 237 -18.31 35.75 -15.83
C ASP A 237 -16.92 36.41 -15.86
N GLU A 238 -16.80 37.61 -15.30
CA GLU A 238 -15.54 38.34 -15.25
C GLU A 238 -14.49 37.65 -14.37
N ASP A 239 -14.91 36.92 -13.33
CA ASP A 239 -14.01 36.12 -12.49
C ASP A 239 -13.44 34.94 -13.30
N ILE A 240 -14.28 34.32 -14.13
CA ILE A 240 -13.86 33.21 -15.01
C ILE A 240 -12.82 33.72 -16.00
N VAL A 241 -13.08 34.86 -16.67
CA VAL A 241 -12.13 35.47 -17.60
C VAL A 241 -10.80 35.78 -16.91
N PHE A 242 -10.84 36.44 -15.75
CA PHE A 242 -9.65 36.83 -15.02
C PHE A 242 -8.79 35.63 -14.58
N VAL A 243 -9.43 34.64 -13.96
CA VAL A 243 -8.75 33.43 -13.47
C VAL A 243 -8.23 32.57 -14.64
N THR A 244 -8.90 32.58 -15.79
CA THR A 244 -8.44 31.88 -17.00
C THR A 244 -7.08 32.40 -17.46
N PHE A 245 -6.94 33.72 -17.62
CA PHE A 245 -5.66 34.33 -18.01
C PHE A 245 -4.58 34.14 -16.94
N TYR A 246 -4.94 34.19 -15.66
CA TYR A 246 -4.02 33.87 -14.57
C TYR A 246 -3.53 32.43 -14.64
N PHE A 247 -4.41 31.47 -14.92
CA PHE A 247 -4.04 30.07 -15.08
C PHE A 247 -3.18 29.80 -16.31
N TYR A 248 -3.44 30.50 -17.41
CA TYR A 248 -2.58 30.44 -18.58
C TYR A 248 -1.17 30.97 -18.29
N SER A 249 -1.04 32.06 -17.51
CA SER A 249 0.28 32.62 -17.13
C SER A 249 1.16 31.62 -16.37
N LEU A 250 0.54 30.66 -15.69
CA LEU A 250 1.21 29.62 -14.90
C LEU A 250 1.67 28.42 -15.73
N GLN A 251 1.52 28.46 -17.06
CA GLN A 251 1.90 27.40 -18.00
C GLN A 251 1.39 26.03 -17.56
N ILE A 252 0.09 25.94 -17.27
CA ILE A 252 -0.55 24.64 -16.97
C ILE A 252 -0.44 23.79 -18.25
N SER A 253 0.57 22.92 -18.24
CA SER A 253 1.11 22.20 -19.39
C SER A 253 0.05 21.65 -20.35
N ASP A 254 0.13 22.07 -21.61
CA ASP A 254 -0.54 21.36 -22.70
C ASP A 254 0.18 20.03 -22.95
N LEU A 255 -0.60 18.95 -23.08
CA LEU A 255 -0.10 17.69 -23.60
C LEU A 255 0.21 17.86 -25.09
N PRO A 256 1.28 17.22 -25.61
CA PRO A 256 1.67 17.37 -27.02
C PRO A 256 0.59 16.87 -27.99
N ASN A 257 -0.27 15.96 -27.56
CA ASN A 257 -1.50 15.56 -28.25
C ASN A 257 -2.71 15.74 -27.32
N ASP A 258 -3.84 16.18 -27.88
CA ASP A 258 -5.10 16.40 -27.15
C ASP A 258 -5.89 15.09 -26.92
N VAL A 259 -5.18 13.96 -26.78
CA VAL A 259 -5.81 12.67 -26.47
C VAL A 259 -6.26 12.69 -25.02
N LYS A 260 -7.57 12.51 -24.79
CA LYS A 260 -8.11 12.46 -23.43
C LYS A 260 -8.09 11.02 -22.91
N CYS A 261 -7.64 10.85 -21.67
CA CYS A 261 -7.60 9.54 -21.01
C CYS A 261 -8.43 9.56 -19.73
N ILE A 262 -9.34 8.60 -19.57
CA ILE A 262 -10.17 8.45 -18.37
C ILE A 262 -9.94 7.08 -17.74
N VAL A 263 -9.80 7.07 -16.43
CA VAL A 263 -9.75 5.85 -15.60
C VAL A 263 -11.08 5.74 -14.83
N PRO A 264 -12.08 5.01 -15.35
CA PRO A 264 -13.25 4.63 -14.57
C PRO A 264 -12.99 3.34 -13.75
N ALA A 265 -13.14 3.40 -12.42
CA ALA A 265 -12.98 2.21 -11.57
C ALA A 265 -13.97 2.19 -10.40
N HIS A 266 -14.39 0.98 -10.01
CA HIS A 266 -15.21 0.78 -8.83
C HIS A 266 -14.42 1.00 -7.55
N GLY A 267 -15.11 1.52 -6.54
CA GLY A 267 -14.53 1.89 -5.25
C GLY A 267 -14.57 3.39 -5.04
N TYR A 268 -14.18 3.80 -3.84
CA TYR A 268 -14.24 5.20 -3.42
C TYR A 268 -13.10 6.07 -3.97
N SER A 269 -11.98 5.44 -4.32
CA SER A 269 -10.75 6.17 -4.70
C SER A 269 -9.83 5.36 -5.60
N THR A 270 -10.31 4.29 -6.22
CA THR A 270 -9.46 3.40 -7.04
C THR A 270 -8.98 4.13 -8.29
N ALA A 271 -9.90 4.79 -8.99
CA ALA A 271 -9.58 5.57 -10.17
C ALA A 271 -8.71 6.78 -9.82
N SER A 272 -9.14 7.53 -8.80
CA SER A 272 -8.40 8.72 -8.35
C SER A 272 -6.99 8.38 -7.86
N SER A 273 -6.82 7.26 -7.16
CA SER A 273 -5.48 6.82 -6.73
C SER A 273 -4.59 6.45 -7.91
N LEU A 274 -5.11 5.73 -8.90
CA LEU A 274 -4.34 5.33 -10.07
C LEU A 274 -3.91 6.53 -10.92
N ALA A 275 -4.86 7.39 -11.26
CA ALA A 275 -4.59 8.60 -12.04
C ALA A 275 -3.59 9.51 -11.32
N ASN A 276 -3.78 9.75 -10.01
CA ASN A 276 -2.88 10.60 -9.23
C ASN A 276 -1.44 10.06 -9.20
N VAL A 277 -1.26 8.75 -8.94
CA VAL A 277 0.09 8.15 -8.91
C VAL A 277 0.79 8.30 -10.26
N VAL A 278 0.10 7.98 -11.35
CA VAL A 278 0.72 8.00 -12.68
C VAL A 278 0.96 9.43 -13.18
N ASN A 279 0.00 10.34 -13.01
CA ASN A 279 0.18 11.74 -13.38
C ASN A 279 1.39 12.36 -12.66
N ARG A 280 1.60 12.01 -11.38
CA ARG A 280 2.77 12.44 -10.61
C ARG A 280 4.07 11.81 -11.12
N MET A 281 4.06 10.54 -11.53
CA MET A 281 5.23 9.88 -12.11
C MET A 281 5.63 10.50 -13.46
N LEU A 282 4.64 10.88 -14.27
CA LEU A 282 4.85 11.49 -15.59
C LEU A 282 5.12 12.99 -15.53
N GLY A 283 4.89 13.64 -14.38
CA GLY A 283 4.98 15.09 -14.22
C GLY A 283 3.97 15.87 -15.08
N LYS A 284 2.91 15.20 -15.56
CA LYS A 284 1.87 15.75 -16.43
C LYS A 284 0.51 15.16 -16.07
N ASN A 285 -0.54 15.95 -16.20
CA ASN A 285 -1.91 15.47 -15.98
C ASN A 285 -2.47 14.80 -17.23
N VAL A 286 -2.19 13.51 -17.40
CA VAL A 286 -2.63 12.70 -18.55
C VAL A 286 -4.00 12.08 -18.31
N PHE A 287 -4.25 11.60 -17.09
CA PHE A 287 -5.42 10.80 -16.75
C PHE A 287 -6.42 11.54 -15.89
N GLN A 288 -7.70 11.45 -16.26
CA GLN A 288 -8.81 11.88 -15.44
C GLN A 288 -9.46 10.69 -14.73
N ALA A 289 -9.71 10.82 -13.43
CA ALA A 289 -10.29 9.76 -12.64
C ALA A 289 -11.81 9.84 -12.55
N TYR A 290 -12.45 8.67 -12.55
CA TYR A 290 -13.88 8.54 -12.29
C TYR A 290 -14.17 7.37 -11.34
N ASP A 291 -14.29 7.69 -10.05
CA ASP A 291 -14.62 6.70 -9.01
C ASP A 291 -16.11 6.33 -9.01
N MET A 292 -16.38 5.03 -8.96
CA MET A 292 -17.70 4.47 -9.12
C MET A 292 -18.16 3.67 -7.89
N PRO A 293 -19.34 3.98 -7.32
CA PRO A 293 -19.97 3.11 -6.34
C PRO A 293 -20.22 1.72 -6.93
N ILE A 294 -20.10 0.66 -6.12
CA ILE A 294 -20.32 -0.73 -6.56
C ILE A 294 -21.74 -0.95 -7.12
N ASN A 295 -22.71 -0.15 -6.69
CA ASN A 295 -24.10 -0.22 -7.13
C ASN A 295 -24.45 0.75 -8.28
N ILE A 296 -23.45 1.35 -8.95
CA ILE A 296 -23.72 2.21 -10.10
C ILE A 296 -24.24 1.36 -11.28
N THR A 297 -25.22 1.89 -12.01
CA THR A 297 -25.72 1.23 -13.23
C THR A 297 -24.92 1.68 -14.45
N LEU A 298 -24.80 0.81 -15.46
CA LEU A 298 -24.15 1.12 -16.73
C LEU A 298 -24.73 2.40 -17.39
N ASP A 299 -26.04 2.60 -17.35
CA ASP A 299 -26.70 3.82 -17.89
C ASP A 299 -26.18 5.11 -17.24
N LYS A 300 -25.89 5.09 -15.93
CA LYS A 300 -25.35 6.25 -15.22
C LYS A 300 -23.90 6.52 -15.58
N VAL A 301 -23.12 5.46 -15.79
CA VAL A 301 -21.72 5.59 -16.24
C VAL A 301 -21.68 6.15 -17.65
N GLU A 302 -22.49 5.59 -18.55
CA GLU A 302 -22.68 6.07 -19.93
C GLU A 302 -23.06 7.55 -19.96
N THR A 303 -24.09 7.96 -19.19
CA THR A 303 -24.52 9.37 -19.12
C THR A 303 -23.37 10.30 -18.73
N LYS A 304 -22.50 9.87 -17.81
CA LYS A 304 -21.36 10.67 -17.36
C LYS A 304 -20.24 10.74 -18.39
N ILE A 305 -19.99 9.64 -19.11
CA ILE A 305 -19.01 9.63 -20.20
C ILE A 305 -19.53 10.44 -21.40
N ILE A 306 -20.81 10.36 -21.75
CA ILE A 306 -21.42 11.21 -22.78
C ILE A 306 -21.32 12.67 -22.38
N ARG A 307 -21.63 13.00 -21.12
CA ARG A 307 -21.45 14.36 -20.61
C ARG A 307 -20.00 14.80 -20.73
N TYR A 308 -19.04 13.93 -20.44
CA TYR A 308 -17.63 14.22 -20.65
C TYR A 308 -17.31 14.49 -22.12
N ILE A 309 -17.74 13.63 -23.05
CA ILE A 309 -17.50 13.83 -24.49
C ILE A 309 -18.13 15.15 -24.99
N ASN A 310 -19.23 15.61 -24.38
CA ASN A 310 -19.86 16.90 -24.72
C ASN A 310 -19.21 18.11 -24.03
N ASP A 311 -18.66 17.93 -22.83
CA ASP A 311 -18.06 19.00 -22.02
C ASP A 311 -16.58 19.25 -22.42
N TYR A 312 -15.95 18.39 -23.22
CA TYR A 312 -14.52 18.44 -23.59
C TYR A 312 -14.29 18.09 -25.07
N SER A 313 -13.29 18.71 -25.71
CA SER A 313 -12.83 18.28 -27.03
C SER A 313 -12.23 16.88 -26.96
N THR A 314 -12.68 15.97 -27.84
CA THR A 314 -12.16 14.60 -27.96
C THR A 314 -11.69 14.30 -29.38
N ASP A 315 -11.40 15.32 -30.18
CA ASP A 315 -11.12 15.19 -31.62
C ASP A 315 -9.87 14.33 -31.90
N SER A 316 -8.89 14.34 -30.99
CA SER A 316 -7.67 13.51 -31.07
C SER A 316 -7.89 12.06 -30.59
N GLY A 317 -9.08 11.75 -30.04
CA GLY A 317 -9.50 10.43 -29.56
C GLY A 317 -9.55 10.32 -28.03
N LEU A 318 -10.16 9.23 -27.57
CA LEU A 318 -10.47 8.96 -26.16
C LEU A 318 -10.00 7.56 -25.74
N ILE A 319 -9.27 7.46 -24.62
CA ILE A 319 -8.85 6.19 -24.03
C ILE A 319 -9.55 5.98 -22.68
N LEU A 320 -10.25 4.86 -22.53
CA LEU A 320 -10.90 4.42 -21.30
C LEU A 320 -10.16 3.22 -20.71
N LEU A 321 -9.69 3.37 -19.48
CA LEU A 321 -8.96 2.35 -18.71
C LEU A 321 -9.84 1.82 -17.58
N VAL A 322 -10.52 0.70 -17.81
CA VAL A 322 -11.59 0.17 -16.94
C VAL A 322 -11.07 -0.93 -16.01
N ASP A 323 -11.66 -1.03 -14.82
CA ASP A 323 -11.29 -2.04 -13.82
C ASP A 323 -11.76 -3.45 -14.12
N MET A 324 -12.91 -3.62 -14.76
CA MET A 324 -13.52 -4.91 -15.05
C MET A 324 -14.11 -4.97 -16.47
N GLY A 325 -14.03 -6.13 -17.12
CA GLY A 325 -14.45 -6.32 -18.52
C GLY A 325 -15.96 -6.20 -18.82
N SER A 326 -16.82 -5.87 -17.84
CA SER A 326 -18.24 -5.59 -18.07
C SER A 326 -18.48 -4.34 -18.93
N PHE A 327 -17.46 -3.48 -19.08
CA PHE A 327 -17.49 -2.28 -19.91
C PHE A 327 -17.30 -2.54 -21.41
N ASN A 328 -17.12 -3.78 -21.86
CA ASN A 328 -17.10 -4.06 -23.30
C ASN A 328 -18.42 -3.70 -24.00
N GLN A 329 -19.55 -3.75 -23.28
CA GLN A 329 -20.85 -3.28 -23.77
C GLN A 329 -20.95 -1.75 -23.86
N LEU A 330 -20.11 -1.02 -23.12
CA LEU A 330 -20.11 0.44 -23.12
C LEU A 330 -19.64 0.99 -24.48
N GLY A 331 -18.70 0.33 -25.14
CA GLY A 331 -18.22 0.72 -26.47
C GLY A 331 -19.34 0.77 -27.51
N GLU A 332 -20.22 -0.25 -27.54
CA GLU A 332 -21.38 -0.28 -28.44
C GLU A 332 -22.37 0.85 -28.14
N ARG A 333 -22.62 1.14 -26.86
CA ARG A 333 -23.56 2.19 -26.44
C ARG A 333 -23.04 3.59 -26.74
N LEU A 334 -21.74 3.81 -26.60
CA LEU A 334 -21.10 5.10 -26.89
C LEU A 334 -20.87 5.35 -28.39
N SER A 335 -20.97 4.32 -29.25
CA SER A 335 -20.67 4.42 -30.69
C SER A 335 -21.42 5.55 -31.42
N ASN A 336 -22.66 5.84 -31.05
CA ASN A 336 -23.48 6.90 -31.66
C ASN A 336 -23.16 8.30 -31.12
N HIS A 337 -22.35 8.41 -30.07
CA HIS A 337 -22.03 9.66 -29.36
C HIS A 337 -20.57 10.11 -29.57
N ILE A 338 -19.72 9.28 -30.17
CA ILE A 338 -18.32 9.59 -30.44
C ILE A 338 -18.11 10.01 -31.89
N LYS A 339 -17.20 10.96 -32.13
CA LYS A 339 -16.81 11.43 -33.48
C LYS A 339 -15.36 11.05 -33.84
N SER A 340 -14.62 10.49 -32.89
CA SER A 340 -13.20 10.19 -32.94
C SER A 340 -12.91 8.78 -32.38
N PRO A 341 -11.69 8.23 -32.56
CA PRO A 341 -11.34 6.90 -32.08
C PRO A 341 -11.51 6.75 -30.55
N LEU A 342 -12.22 5.70 -30.15
CA LEU A 342 -12.39 5.28 -28.76
C LEU A 342 -11.65 3.96 -28.53
N VAL A 343 -10.75 3.93 -27.56
CA VAL A 343 -10.07 2.71 -27.10
C VAL A 343 -10.53 2.40 -25.69
N ILE A 344 -10.94 1.15 -25.45
CA ILE A 344 -11.30 0.66 -24.12
C ILE A 344 -10.34 -0.47 -23.78
N ILE A 345 -9.62 -0.35 -22.67
CA ILE A 345 -8.67 -1.34 -22.18
C ILE A 345 -9.13 -1.80 -20.79
N ASP A 346 -9.33 -3.10 -20.62
CA ASP A 346 -9.75 -3.70 -19.36
C ASP A 346 -8.57 -4.04 -18.44
N ASN A 347 -8.90 -4.45 -17.21
CA ASN A 347 -7.96 -4.83 -16.16
C ASN A 347 -6.96 -3.71 -15.80
N VAL A 348 -7.47 -2.50 -15.55
CA VAL A 348 -6.63 -1.35 -15.21
C VAL A 348 -5.71 -1.65 -14.02
N SER A 349 -4.43 -1.32 -14.19
CA SER A 349 -3.40 -1.43 -13.17
C SER A 349 -2.41 -0.29 -13.31
N THR A 350 -1.67 0.04 -12.24
CA THR A 350 -0.70 1.15 -12.28
C THR A 350 0.33 1.01 -13.42
N PRO A 351 0.92 -0.17 -13.71
CA PRO A 351 1.85 -0.32 -14.83
C PRO A 351 1.20 -0.01 -16.18
N LEU A 352 -0.01 -0.51 -16.43
CA LEU A 352 -0.74 -0.26 -17.68
C LEU A 352 -1.06 1.24 -17.86
N VAL A 353 -1.56 1.89 -16.81
CA VAL A 353 -1.87 3.33 -16.85
C VAL A 353 -0.59 4.14 -17.11
N LEU A 354 0.55 3.73 -16.51
CA LEU A 354 1.84 4.37 -16.75
C LEU A 354 2.32 4.21 -18.20
N GLU A 355 2.25 2.99 -18.74
CA GLU A 355 2.64 2.67 -20.12
C GLU A 355 1.81 3.47 -21.14
N VAL A 356 0.48 3.48 -20.98
CA VAL A 356 -0.41 4.35 -21.77
C VAL A 356 0.03 5.80 -21.67
N GLY A 357 0.33 6.26 -20.45
CA GLY A 357 0.67 7.65 -20.19
C GLY A 357 1.98 8.08 -20.83
N GLU A 358 3.00 7.23 -20.82
CA GLU A 358 4.27 7.48 -21.52
C GLU A 358 4.05 7.68 -23.02
N HIS A 359 3.22 6.84 -23.66
CA HIS A 359 2.88 7.02 -25.07
C HIS A 359 2.17 8.35 -25.36
N ILE A 360 1.22 8.75 -24.51
CA ILE A 360 0.53 10.04 -24.67
C ILE A 360 1.50 11.22 -24.49
N VAL A 361 2.37 11.16 -23.48
CA VAL A 361 3.38 12.21 -23.22
C VAL A 361 4.38 12.31 -24.36
N ASN A 362 4.67 11.21 -25.06
CA ASN A 362 5.54 11.17 -26.25
C ASN A 362 4.83 11.62 -27.54
N GLY A 363 3.54 11.96 -27.49
CA GLY A 363 2.79 12.43 -28.65
C GLY A 363 2.33 11.32 -29.61
N ASN A 364 2.14 10.09 -29.11
CA ASN A 364 1.53 9.02 -29.90
C ASN A 364 0.01 9.25 -30.09
N SER A 365 -0.50 8.80 -31.23
CA SER A 365 -1.94 8.76 -31.52
C SER A 365 -2.63 7.61 -30.78
N VAL A 366 -3.96 7.69 -30.63
CA VAL A 366 -4.76 6.63 -29.99
C VAL A 366 -4.57 5.26 -30.64
N THR A 367 -4.42 5.21 -31.96
CA THR A 367 -4.16 3.96 -32.69
C THR A 367 -2.78 3.38 -32.42
N GLU A 368 -1.74 4.21 -32.31
CA GLU A 368 -0.40 3.75 -31.97
C GLU A 368 -0.35 3.23 -30.53
N VAL A 369 -1.04 3.89 -29.60
CA VAL A 369 -1.17 3.45 -28.21
C VAL A 369 -1.86 2.07 -28.16
N TYR A 370 -2.93 1.88 -28.94
CA TYR A 370 -3.64 0.60 -29.02
C TYR A 370 -2.75 -0.54 -29.55
N GLU A 371 -1.95 -0.28 -30.58
CA GLU A 371 -1.04 -1.28 -31.15
C GLU A 371 0.16 -1.59 -30.24
N ALA A 372 0.65 -0.61 -29.47
CA ALA A 372 1.78 -0.78 -28.56
C ALA A 372 1.42 -1.63 -27.33
N ILE A 373 0.20 -1.48 -26.83
CA ILE A 373 -0.26 -2.18 -25.62
C ILE A 373 -0.63 -3.62 -25.98
N THR A 374 0.25 -4.56 -25.65
CA THR A 374 0.00 -5.99 -25.86
C THR A 374 -0.58 -6.65 -24.60
N VAL A 375 -1.70 -7.37 -24.77
CA VAL A 375 -2.42 -8.08 -23.69
C VAL A 375 -1.57 -9.23 -23.07
N GLU A 376 -0.42 -9.53 -23.65
CA GLU A 376 0.44 -10.67 -23.29
C GLU A 376 1.34 -10.44 -22.08
N ASN A 377 1.42 -9.21 -21.53
CA ASN A 377 2.19 -8.88 -20.32
C ASN A 377 1.53 -9.46 -19.05
N ARG A 378 1.53 -10.79 -18.98
CA ARG A 378 1.04 -11.63 -17.90
C ARG A 378 1.86 -11.38 -16.64
N ILE A 379 1.15 -11.40 -15.52
CA ILE A 379 1.65 -11.45 -14.14
C ILE A 379 3.01 -12.16 -14.07
N GLN A 380 4.08 -11.39 -13.88
CA GLN A 380 5.40 -11.96 -13.59
C GLN A 380 5.37 -12.50 -12.17
N LYS A 381 5.47 -13.82 -12.04
CA LYS A 381 5.59 -14.50 -10.75
C LYS A 381 6.99 -15.06 -10.62
N GLN A 382 7.65 -14.75 -9.51
CA GLN A 382 8.93 -15.35 -9.16
C GLN A 382 8.76 -16.08 -7.82
N LEU A 383 9.06 -17.37 -7.81
CA LEU A 383 9.21 -18.13 -6.58
C LEU A 383 10.70 -18.22 -6.28
N ILE A 384 11.17 -17.49 -5.26
CA ILE A 384 12.55 -17.52 -4.81
C ILE A 384 12.65 -18.53 -3.67
N ILE A 385 13.35 -19.63 -3.90
CA ILE A 385 13.67 -20.63 -2.87
C ILE A 385 15.13 -20.42 -2.46
N PRO A 386 15.46 -20.36 -1.16
CA PRO A 386 16.84 -20.16 -0.73
C PRO A 386 17.74 -21.34 -1.12
N GLU A 387 18.84 -21.04 -1.82
CA GLU A 387 19.84 -22.03 -2.25
C GLU A 387 20.94 -22.32 -1.19
N VAL A 388 21.06 -21.49 -0.14
CA VAL A 388 22.24 -21.52 0.76
C VAL A 388 21.95 -22.17 2.12
N ASN A 389 22.79 -23.14 2.49
CA ASN A 389 22.91 -23.79 3.81
C ASN A 389 21.59 -24.26 4.43
N LYS A 390 20.78 -25.01 3.66
CA LYS A 390 19.73 -25.82 4.28
C LYS A 390 20.38 -26.70 5.34
N LYS A 391 19.90 -26.58 6.59
CA LYS A 391 20.38 -27.43 7.66
C LYS A 391 20.12 -28.89 7.28
N LYS A 392 21.10 -29.75 7.49
CA LYS A 392 20.96 -31.18 7.19
C LYS A 392 19.87 -31.78 8.05
N ALA A 393 19.06 -32.67 7.50
CA ALA A 393 17.99 -33.31 8.23
C ALA A 393 17.84 -34.80 7.93
N ILE A 394 17.38 -35.54 8.94
CA ILE A 394 16.87 -36.90 8.81
C ILE A 394 15.38 -36.86 9.10
N ILE A 395 14.58 -37.42 8.20
CA ILE A 395 13.14 -37.55 8.44
C ILE A 395 12.89 -38.90 9.09
N THR A 396 12.22 -38.91 10.24
CA THR A 396 11.66 -40.13 10.82
C THR A 396 10.18 -40.23 10.47
N CYS A 397 9.72 -41.39 10.03
CA CYS A 397 8.31 -41.60 9.71
C CYS A 397 7.83 -42.99 10.18
N CYS A 398 6.54 -43.10 10.48
CA CYS A 398 5.93 -44.38 10.82
C CYS A 398 4.55 -44.49 10.16
N TYR A 399 4.21 -45.68 9.67
CA TYR A 399 2.92 -45.98 9.05
C TYR A 399 1.73 -45.68 9.99
N THR A 400 1.90 -45.95 11.29
CA THR A 400 0.84 -45.80 12.31
C THR A 400 0.66 -44.36 12.83
N GLY A 401 1.49 -43.42 12.39
CA GLY A 401 1.40 -41.99 12.73
C GLY A 401 2.67 -41.41 13.36
N ILE A 402 2.60 -40.13 13.74
CA ILE A 402 3.76 -39.34 14.20
C ILE A 402 4.36 -39.86 15.53
N GLY A 403 3.57 -40.48 16.40
CA GLY A 403 4.02 -40.89 17.74
C GLY A 403 5.24 -41.83 17.74
N SER A 404 5.22 -42.88 16.92
CA SER A 404 6.37 -43.77 16.77
C SER A 404 7.55 -43.08 16.07
N ALA A 405 7.29 -42.17 15.13
CA ALA A 405 8.34 -41.38 14.49
C ALA A 405 9.10 -40.49 15.49
N THR A 406 8.40 -39.95 16.49
CA THR A 406 9.02 -39.19 17.61
C THR A 406 9.89 -40.08 18.49
N GLN A 407 9.49 -41.32 18.76
CA GLN A 407 10.32 -42.26 19.53
C GLN A 407 11.62 -42.60 18.78
N ILE A 408 11.54 -42.83 17.46
CA ILE A 408 12.73 -43.04 16.61
C ILE A 408 13.63 -41.81 16.66
N GLN A 409 13.03 -40.61 16.57
CA GLN A 409 13.76 -39.35 16.68
C GLN A 409 14.54 -39.26 18.00
N GLU A 410 13.90 -39.56 19.13
CA GLU A 410 14.54 -39.51 20.46
C GLU A 410 15.72 -40.50 20.58
N ILE A 411 15.58 -41.71 20.03
CA ILE A 411 16.67 -42.70 20.04
C ILE A 411 17.84 -42.20 19.20
N LEU A 412 17.59 -41.74 17.98
CA LEU A 412 18.63 -41.23 17.09
C LEU A 412 19.32 -39.98 17.68
N GLN A 413 18.57 -39.07 18.30
CA GLN A 413 19.12 -37.91 18.99
C GLN A 413 20.04 -38.31 20.16
N LYS A 414 19.67 -39.32 20.95
CA LYS A 414 20.52 -39.84 22.04
C LYS A 414 21.81 -40.47 21.50
N CYS A 415 21.75 -41.17 20.37
CA CYS A 415 22.93 -41.78 19.75
C CYS A 415 23.87 -40.72 19.16
N LEU A 416 23.34 -39.65 18.57
CA LEU A 416 24.15 -38.60 17.94
C LEU A 416 24.79 -37.61 18.92
N GLY A 417 24.26 -37.49 20.14
CA GLY A 417 24.83 -36.64 21.17
C GLY A 417 25.02 -35.18 20.72
N ASP A 418 26.22 -34.63 20.91
CA ASP A 418 26.54 -33.25 20.51
C ASP A 418 26.58 -33.03 18.98
N SER A 419 26.81 -34.09 18.19
CA SER A 419 26.78 -34.04 16.72
C SER A 419 25.36 -33.81 16.17
N ALA A 420 24.32 -33.97 17.00
CA ALA A 420 22.95 -33.57 16.65
C ALA A 420 22.77 -32.04 16.52
N LYS A 421 23.76 -31.20 16.84
CA LYS A 421 23.63 -29.74 16.66
C LYS A 421 23.65 -29.34 15.18
N GLU A 422 24.41 -30.06 14.37
CA GLU A 422 24.57 -29.81 12.92
C GLU A 422 23.44 -30.46 12.09
N LEU A 423 22.70 -31.41 12.67
CA LEU A 423 21.68 -32.22 12.03
C LEU A 423 20.31 -32.09 12.72
N THR A 424 19.24 -31.87 11.97
CA THR A 424 17.87 -31.87 12.54
C THR A 424 17.17 -33.19 12.26
N ILE A 425 16.69 -33.89 13.28
CA ILE A 425 15.83 -35.07 13.09
C ILE A 425 14.37 -34.63 13.18
N LEU A 426 13.57 -34.92 12.16
CA LEU A 426 12.20 -34.43 11.98
C LEU A 426 11.20 -35.59 11.92
N PRO A 427 10.30 -35.74 12.91
CA PRO A 427 9.22 -36.70 12.81
C PRO A 427 8.16 -36.16 11.84
N TYR A 428 7.75 -36.99 10.88
CA TYR A 428 6.80 -36.61 9.85
C TYR A 428 5.79 -37.70 9.55
N ASP A 429 4.64 -37.30 9.01
CA ASP A 429 3.55 -38.20 8.65
C ASP A 429 3.88 -38.99 7.38
N TYR A 430 3.87 -40.32 7.47
CA TYR A 430 4.13 -41.22 6.35
C TYR A 430 3.18 -40.97 5.18
N LYS A 431 1.87 -40.76 5.42
CA LYS A 431 0.88 -40.60 4.34
C LYS A 431 1.15 -39.35 3.52
N LYS A 432 1.50 -38.25 4.19
CA LYS A 432 1.87 -37.00 3.52
C LYS A 432 3.12 -37.17 2.64
N LEU A 433 4.15 -37.84 3.15
CA LEU A 433 5.35 -38.15 2.37
C LEU A 433 5.04 -39.07 1.18
N ALA A 434 4.15 -40.05 1.38
CA ALA A 434 3.78 -41.01 0.34
C ALA A 434 2.95 -40.35 -0.79
N GLU A 435 2.04 -39.43 -0.46
CA GLU A 435 1.17 -38.73 -1.41
C GLU A 435 1.89 -37.58 -2.12
N ASN A 436 2.48 -36.66 -1.36
CA ASN A 436 2.99 -35.39 -1.87
C ASN A 436 4.50 -35.41 -2.16
N LYS A 437 5.23 -36.45 -1.74
CA LYS A 437 6.66 -36.65 -2.06
C LYS A 437 7.50 -35.40 -1.73
N MET A 438 8.27 -34.90 -2.69
CA MET A 438 9.17 -33.75 -2.57
C MET A 438 8.44 -32.39 -2.41
N TYR A 439 7.11 -32.33 -2.55
CA TYR A 439 6.36 -31.08 -2.36
C TYR A 439 6.12 -30.74 -0.89
N GLU A 440 6.38 -31.68 0.04
CA GLU A 440 6.24 -31.43 1.47
C GLU A 440 7.30 -30.45 2.00
N THR A 441 6.93 -29.70 3.05
CA THR A 441 7.75 -28.64 3.65
C THR A 441 9.18 -29.05 4.02
N PRO A 442 9.46 -30.26 4.57
CA PRO A 442 10.81 -30.66 4.95
C PRO A 442 11.82 -30.56 3.79
N PHE A 443 11.43 -30.95 2.57
CA PHE A 443 12.32 -30.93 1.40
C PHE A 443 12.59 -29.50 0.88
N GLN A 444 11.69 -28.56 1.18
CA GLN A 444 11.87 -27.15 0.83
C GLN A 444 12.80 -26.44 1.80
N LEU A 445 12.78 -26.81 3.09
CA LEU A 445 13.51 -26.11 4.17
C LEU A 445 14.84 -26.77 4.55
N TYR A 446 15.00 -28.08 4.36
CA TYR A 446 16.15 -28.85 4.81
C TYR A 446 16.82 -29.63 3.68
N ASP A 447 18.10 -29.93 3.87
CA ASP A 447 18.82 -30.90 3.05
C ASP A 447 18.60 -32.29 3.66
N VAL A 448 17.59 -32.99 3.14
CA VAL A 448 17.15 -34.27 3.71
C VAL A 448 18.10 -35.36 3.25
N LEU A 449 18.95 -35.82 4.16
CA LEU A 449 19.98 -36.82 3.88
C LEU A 449 19.39 -38.21 3.68
N MET A 450 18.41 -38.59 4.51
CA MET A 450 17.79 -39.91 4.50
C MET A 450 16.44 -39.90 5.23
N ILE A 451 15.65 -40.95 4.98
CA ILE A 451 14.39 -41.22 5.66
C ILE A 451 14.52 -42.53 6.45
N VAL A 452 14.21 -42.49 7.75
CA VAL A 452 14.15 -43.66 8.62
C VAL A 452 12.70 -43.94 8.97
N GLY A 453 12.25 -45.18 8.83
CA GLY A 453 10.88 -45.48 9.23
C GLY A 453 10.52 -46.94 9.28
N THR A 454 9.26 -47.19 9.61
CA THR A 454 8.69 -48.55 9.58
C THR A 454 8.25 -48.97 8.19
N GLU A 455 7.98 -48.01 7.30
CA GLU A 455 7.58 -48.29 5.93
C GLU A 455 8.12 -47.23 4.94
N ASN A 456 8.50 -47.66 3.73
CA ASN A 456 9.16 -46.81 2.74
C ASN A 456 8.14 -45.94 1.98
N PRO A 457 8.23 -44.59 2.04
CA PRO A 457 7.34 -43.69 1.29
C PRO A 457 7.66 -43.63 -0.22
N LYS A 458 8.70 -44.33 -0.69
CA LYS A 458 9.13 -44.45 -2.10
C LYS A 458 9.43 -43.09 -2.72
N ILE A 459 10.39 -42.36 -2.14
CA ILE A 459 10.90 -41.09 -2.65
C ILE A 459 12.25 -41.37 -3.31
N ASN A 460 12.29 -41.40 -4.65
CA ASN A 460 13.45 -41.89 -5.41
C ASN A 460 14.77 -41.13 -5.18
N GLN A 461 14.71 -39.90 -4.68
CA GLN A 461 15.86 -39.01 -4.54
C GLN A 461 16.51 -39.07 -3.15
N VAL A 462 15.89 -39.75 -2.18
CA VAL A 462 16.33 -39.77 -0.78
C VAL A 462 16.43 -41.23 -0.33
N PRO A 463 17.58 -41.68 0.22
CA PRO A 463 17.72 -43.05 0.69
C PRO A 463 16.77 -43.33 1.85
N TYR A 464 16.27 -44.57 1.91
CA TYR A 464 15.37 -45.04 2.94
C TYR A 464 16.01 -46.17 3.72
N ILE A 465 15.98 -46.10 5.04
CA ILE A 465 16.47 -47.14 5.94
C ILE A 465 15.31 -47.65 6.80
N GLY A 466 15.11 -48.96 6.77
CA GLY A 466 14.12 -49.63 7.61
C GLY A 466 14.51 -49.61 9.07
N LEU A 467 13.57 -49.24 9.95
CA LEU A 467 13.79 -49.26 11.39
C LEU A 467 14.06 -50.68 11.89
N ASP A 468 13.40 -51.67 11.31
CA ASP A 468 13.61 -53.10 11.57
C ASP A 468 15.06 -53.52 11.30
N GLN A 469 15.63 -53.05 10.19
CA GLN A 469 17.01 -53.33 9.81
C GLN A 469 18.02 -52.63 10.73
N LEU A 470 17.69 -51.43 11.22
CA LEU A 470 18.51 -50.73 12.24
C LEU A 470 18.46 -51.44 13.59
N ILE A 471 17.28 -51.90 14.00
CA ILE A 471 17.10 -52.61 15.27
C ILE A 471 17.87 -53.93 15.27
N ASN A 472 17.88 -54.66 14.15
CA ASN A 472 18.56 -55.95 14.03
C ASN A 472 20.07 -55.83 13.74
N GLY A 473 20.60 -54.61 13.64
CA GLY A 473 22.04 -54.38 13.38
C GLY A 473 22.48 -54.48 11.92
N GLU A 474 21.59 -54.90 11.00
CA GLU A 474 21.89 -55.12 9.58
C GLU A 474 22.24 -53.81 8.85
N ALA A 475 21.42 -52.76 9.04
CA ALA A 475 21.59 -51.47 8.35
C ALA A 475 22.42 -50.45 9.15
N VAL A 476 23.01 -50.84 10.29
CA VAL A 476 23.77 -49.91 11.15
C VAL A 476 25.03 -49.38 10.45
N SER A 477 25.72 -50.23 9.69
CA SER A 477 26.90 -49.81 8.92
C SER A 477 26.51 -48.85 7.79
N GLU A 478 25.48 -49.20 7.01
CA GLU A 478 24.96 -48.35 5.93
C GLU A 478 24.52 -46.97 6.46
N PHE A 479 23.77 -46.96 7.57
CA PHE A 479 23.33 -45.73 8.22
C PHE A 479 24.50 -44.85 8.66
N ALA A 480 25.51 -45.45 9.29
CA ALA A 480 26.68 -44.72 9.78
C ALA A 480 27.53 -44.17 8.62
N GLU A 481 27.72 -44.94 7.56
CA GLU A 481 28.46 -44.52 6.36
C GLU A 481 27.80 -43.33 5.66
N LEU A 482 26.48 -43.43 5.38
CA LEU A 482 25.72 -42.35 4.76
C LEU A 482 25.74 -41.06 5.58
N LEU A 483 25.80 -41.17 6.91
CA LEU A 483 25.85 -40.02 7.80
C LEU A 483 27.28 -39.44 7.93
N HIS A 484 28.30 -40.30 8.00
CA HIS A 484 29.71 -39.89 8.10
C HIS A 484 30.19 -39.10 6.88
N GLU A 485 29.67 -39.40 5.68
CA GLU A 485 29.95 -38.58 4.48
C GLU A 485 29.47 -37.13 4.61
N GLN A 486 28.54 -36.86 5.54
CA GLN A 486 27.81 -35.60 5.63
C GLN A 486 28.02 -34.88 6.96
N VAL A 487 28.42 -35.56 8.03
CA VAL A 487 28.58 -35.00 9.38
C VAL A 487 29.86 -35.54 9.99
N ASP A 488 30.61 -34.69 10.70
CA ASP A 488 31.82 -35.11 11.42
C ASP A 488 31.43 -35.91 12.68
N ILE A 489 31.46 -37.24 12.56
CA ILE A 489 31.11 -38.19 13.62
C ILE A 489 32.15 -39.31 13.72
N ASP A 490 32.42 -39.77 14.94
CA ASP A 490 33.15 -41.03 15.15
C ASP A 490 32.23 -42.19 14.78
N SER A 491 32.41 -42.73 13.57
CA SER A 491 31.60 -43.81 13.00
C SER A 491 31.55 -45.04 13.91
N GLU A 492 32.68 -45.43 14.52
CA GLU A 492 32.73 -46.66 15.33
C GLU A 492 32.06 -46.48 16.70
N ALA A 493 32.25 -45.32 17.32
CA ALA A 493 31.52 -44.97 18.54
C ALA A 493 30.00 -44.90 18.28
N PHE A 494 29.60 -44.33 17.14
CA PHE A 494 28.20 -44.18 16.76
C PHE A 494 27.52 -45.53 16.46
N LYS A 495 28.16 -46.41 15.68
CA LYS A 495 27.69 -47.79 15.44
C LYS A 495 27.48 -48.54 16.75
N SER A 496 28.48 -48.47 17.65
CA SER A 496 28.42 -49.11 18.96
C SER A 496 27.25 -48.59 19.81
N GLN A 497 26.99 -47.28 19.79
CA GLN A 497 25.88 -46.66 20.50
C GLN A 497 24.51 -47.02 19.90
N LEU A 498 24.39 -47.10 18.57
CA LEU A 498 23.17 -47.55 17.91
C LEU A 498 22.83 -48.99 18.31
N ILE A 499 23.79 -49.90 18.19
CA ILE A 499 23.60 -51.32 18.57
C ILE A 499 23.21 -51.41 20.04
N PHE A 500 23.90 -50.69 20.93
CA PHE A 500 23.56 -50.68 22.35
C PHE A 500 22.14 -50.17 22.62
N ASN A 501 21.78 -49.00 22.10
CA ASN A 501 20.48 -48.39 22.39
C ASN A 501 19.30 -49.17 21.79
N PHE A 502 19.46 -49.74 20.58
CA PHE A 502 18.43 -50.62 20.02
C PHE A 502 18.33 -51.96 20.76
N SER A 503 19.46 -52.55 21.15
CA SER A 503 19.48 -53.77 21.98
C SER A 503 18.78 -53.51 23.32
N ILE A 504 19.10 -52.42 24.03
CA ILE A 504 18.46 -52.09 25.31
C ILE A 504 16.94 -52.00 25.16
N ASN A 505 16.43 -51.28 24.17
CA ASN A 505 14.99 -51.14 23.99
C ASN A 505 14.30 -52.50 23.80
N LYS A 506 14.89 -53.40 23.00
CA LYS A 506 14.34 -54.74 22.77
C LYS A 506 14.53 -55.67 23.97
N ILE A 507 15.61 -55.53 24.72
CA ILE A 507 15.89 -56.30 25.94
C ILE A 507 14.91 -55.91 27.04
N VAL A 508 14.60 -54.63 27.20
CA VAL A 508 13.60 -54.15 28.18
C VAL A 508 12.21 -54.76 27.94
N GLU A 509 11.84 -55.02 26.70
CA GLU A 509 10.57 -55.69 26.37
C GLU A 509 10.55 -57.19 26.75
N ASN A 510 11.71 -57.84 26.79
CA ASN A 510 11.84 -59.29 26.95
C ASN A 510 12.31 -59.73 28.36
N LEU A 511 13.02 -58.85 29.07
CA LEU A 511 13.45 -59.08 30.45
C LEU A 511 12.37 -58.66 31.43
N THR A 512 12.30 -59.37 32.54
CA THR A 512 11.21 -59.25 33.50
C THR A 512 11.71 -59.09 34.94
N ILE A 513 12.89 -59.62 35.28
CA ILE A 513 13.46 -59.50 36.64
C ILE A 513 14.76 -58.69 36.68
N LEU A 514 15.50 -58.63 35.56
CA LEU A 514 16.81 -57.99 35.52
C LEU A 514 16.74 -56.55 35.01
N ASP A 515 17.66 -55.72 35.48
CA ASP A 515 17.91 -54.41 34.89
C ASP A 515 18.64 -54.57 33.55
N ALA A 516 17.93 -54.28 32.46
CA ALA A 516 18.43 -54.42 31.09
C ALA A 516 19.75 -53.66 30.85
N MET A 517 19.92 -52.46 31.43
CA MET A 517 21.17 -51.71 31.27
C MET A 517 22.33 -52.35 32.01
N LYS A 518 22.11 -52.83 33.25
CA LYS A 518 23.17 -53.47 34.04
C LYS A 518 23.63 -54.78 33.37
N VAL A 519 22.68 -55.63 32.97
CA VAL A 519 22.98 -56.92 32.33
C VAL A 519 23.69 -56.71 31.01
N LEU A 520 23.17 -55.83 30.14
CA LEU A 520 23.76 -55.64 28.82
C LEU A 520 25.19 -55.13 28.91
N ARG A 521 25.51 -54.20 29.82
CA ARG A 521 26.90 -53.74 30.01
C ARG A 521 27.84 -54.87 30.44
N LEU A 522 27.35 -55.80 31.25
CA LEU A 522 28.13 -56.97 31.67
C LEU A 522 28.35 -57.93 30.50
N VAL A 523 27.30 -58.18 29.72
CA VAL A 523 27.35 -58.99 28.50
C VAL A 523 28.29 -58.37 27.45
N GLN A 524 28.28 -57.05 27.26
CA GLN A 524 29.20 -56.36 26.35
C GLN A 524 30.67 -56.59 26.72
N LYS A 525 31.00 -56.60 28.02
CA LYS A 525 32.36 -56.94 28.46
C LYS A 525 32.70 -58.38 28.16
N ALA A 526 31.78 -59.31 28.41
CA ALA A 526 31.98 -60.73 28.15
C ALA A 526 32.19 -61.00 26.64
N VAL A 527 31.35 -60.42 25.79
CA VAL A 527 31.48 -60.53 24.33
C VAL A 527 32.79 -59.90 23.82
N LYS A 528 33.22 -58.78 24.40
CA LYS A 528 34.51 -58.16 24.04
C LYS A 528 35.72 -59.00 24.47
N GLU A 529 35.65 -59.66 25.63
CA GLU A 529 36.68 -60.62 26.03
C GLU A 529 36.64 -61.87 25.13
N LEU A 530 35.45 -62.28 24.69
CA LEU A 530 35.29 -63.37 23.73
C LEU A 530 35.96 -63.07 22.38
N GLU A 531 35.75 -61.89 21.81
CA GLU A 531 36.43 -61.43 20.59
C GLU A 531 37.95 -61.53 20.72
N LYS A 532 38.47 -61.10 21.87
CA LYS A 532 39.90 -61.13 22.18
C LYS A 532 40.45 -62.54 22.36
N LEU A 533 39.71 -63.43 23.04
CA LEU A 533 40.11 -64.83 23.25
C LEU A 533 40.10 -65.64 21.96
N MET A 534 39.15 -65.36 21.07
CA MET A 534 38.99 -66.08 19.79
C MET A 534 39.75 -65.43 18.63
N GLY A 535 40.17 -64.16 18.77
CA GLY A 535 40.85 -63.41 17.70
C GLY A 535 39.93 -63.11 16.51
N ILE A 536 38.63 -62.96 16.75
CA ILE A 536 37.60 -62.65 15.75
C ILE A 536 36.92 -61.33 16.08
N GLU A 537 36.43 -60.65 15.06
CA GLU A 537 35.62 -59.43 15.19
C GLU A 537 34.20 -59.77 14.75
N PHE A 538 33.22 -59.54 15.62
CA PHE A 538 31.84 -59.89 15.32
C PHE A 538 31.19 -58.83 14.44
N SER A 539 30.37 -59.27 13.48
CA SER A 539 29.49 -58.36 12.73
C SER A 539 28.43 -57.74 13.65
N ASN A 540 27.88 -56.59 13.25
CA ASN A 540 26.83 -55.91 14.03
C ASN A 540 25.62 -56.80 14.31
N ASN A 541 25.24 -57.68 13.38
CA ASN A 541 24.15 -58.63 13.55
C ASN A 541 24.52 -59.70 14.59
N GLN A 542 25.72 -60.27 14.53
CA GLN A 542 26.22 -61.22 15.54
C GLN A 542 26.29 -60.57 16.93
N LEU A 543 26.80 -59.34 17.05
CA LEU A 543 26.83 -58.60 18.31
C LEU A 543 25.43 -58.42 18.89
N PHE A 544 24.46 -58.02 18.07
CA PHE A 544 23.07 -57.89 18.48
C PHE A 544 22.48 -59.23 18.94
N LEU A 545 22.65 -60.30 18.18
CA LEU A 545 22.18 -61.63 18.52
C LEU A 545 22.80 -62.14 19.83
N LEU A 546 24.11 -61.95 20.01
CA LEU A 546 24.82 -62.29 21.24
C LEU A 546 24.28 -61.49 22.41
N TYR A 547 24.10 -60.17 22.27
CA TYR A 547 23.57 -59.31 23.33
C TYR A 547 22.16 -59.73 23.76
N MET A 548 21.27 -59.96 22.81
CA MET A 548 19.91 -60.44 23.06
C MET A 548 19.93 -61.81 23.74
N HIS A 549 20.62 -62.77 23.13
CA HIS A 549 20.64 -64.15 23.61
C HIS A 549 21.25 -64.25 25.00
N CYS A 550 22.38 -63.59 25.26
CA CYS A 550 23.06 -63.64 26.56
C CYS A 550 22.23 -62.98 27.66
N CYS A 551 21.60 -61.82 27.40
CA CYS A 551 20.75 -61.17 28.38
C CYS A 551 19.56 -62.06 28.77
N SER A 552 18.88 -62.66 27.78
CA SER A 552 17.79 -63.59 28.02
C SER A 552 18.27 -64.90 28.68
N MET A 553 19.44 -65.42 28.31
CA MET A 553 20.06 -66.61 28.90
C MET A 553 20.30 -66.42 30.40
N ILE A 554 20.91 -65.30 30.80
CA ILE A 554 21.16 -64.99 32.23
C ILE A 554 19.84 -64.98 33.01
N GLU A 555 18.79 -64.37 32.45
CA GLU A 555 17.47 -64.36 33.08
C GLU A 555 16.82 -65.75 33.17
N ARG A 556 16.91 -66.56 32.09
CA ARG A 556 16.43 -67.97 32.09
C ARG A 556 17.11 -68.80 33.17
N ILE A 557 18.44 -68.70 33.27
CA ILE A 557 19.22 -69.47 34.26
C ILE A 557 18.83 -69.06 35.69
N LEU A 558 18.66 -67.77 35.96
CA LEU A 558 18.21 -67.27 37.27
C LEU A 558 16.80 -67.74 37.63
N ARG A 559 15.94 -67.94 36.63
CA ARG A 559 14.59 -68.50 36.78
C ARG A 559 14.54 -70.01 36.89
N LYS A 560 15.68 -70.69 36.69
CA LYS A 560 15.79 -72.15 36.60
C LYS A 560 14.98 -72.74 35.45
N GLU A 561 14.85 -71.99 34.36
CA GLU A 561 14.30 -72.46 33.10
C GLU A 561 15.41 -73.18 32.31
N SER A 562 15.10 -74.34 31.76
CA SER A 562 16.03 -75.09 30.91
C SER A 562 15.69 -74.91 29.44
N VAL A 563 16.71 -74.85 28.59
CA VAL A 563 16.57 -74.98 27.13
C VAL A 563 16.29 -76.43 26.74
N ASP A 564 15.75 -76.64 25.53
CA ASP A 564 15.44 -77.97 24.99
C ASP A 564 16.69 -78.87 24.92
N GLU A 565 16.50 -80.18 25.16
CA GLU A 565 17.58 -81.16 25.08
C GLU A 565 18.10 -81.30 23.64
N GLN A 566 19.42 -81.26 23.50
CA GLN A 566 20.11 -81.41 22.21
C GLN A 566 20.75 -82.79 22.12
N ALA A 567 20.18 -83.69 21.30
CA ALA A 567 20.54 -85.11 21.26
C ALA A 567 22.02 -85.39 20.88
N ASP A 568 22.63 -84.50 20.10
CA ASP A 568 23.99 -84.58 19.58
C ASP A 568 25.03 -83.83 20.44
N ILE A 569 24.66 -83.29 21.61
CA ILE A 569 25.55 -82.47 22.46
C ILE A 569 26.89 -83.16 22.77
N LYS A 570 26.88 -84.49 22.95
CA LYS A 570 28.09 -85.28 23.23
C LYS A 570 29.07 -85.30 22.04
N GLU A 571 28.55 -85.40 20.82
CA GLU A 571 29.36 -85.37 19.60
C GLU A 571 29.86 -83.95 19.32
N TYR A 572 29.00 -82.94 19.57
CA TYR A 572 29.34 -81.54 19.43
C TYR A 572 30.51 -81.12 20.33
N ILE A 573 30.50 -81.54 21.60
CA ILE A 573 31.61 -81.25 22.54
C ILE A 573 32.94 -81.84 22.05
N GLN A 574 32.94 -83.03 21.43
CA GLN A 574 34.17 -83.61 20.89
C GLN A 574 34.73 -82.81 19.71
N LYS A 575 33.85 -82.21 18.92
CA LYS A 575 34.22 -81.44 17.72
C LYS A 575 34.60 -79.99 18.04
N GLU A 576 33.89 -79.37 18.97
CA GLU A 576 33.90 -77.91 19.20
C GLU A 576 34.20 -77.51 20.65
N GLY A 577 34.61 -78.46 21.49
CA GLY A 577 34.84 -78.24 22.92
C GLY A 577 35.85 -77.13 23.23
N HIS A 578 36.85 -76.92 22.36
CA HIS A 578 37.80 -75.82 22.51
C HIS A 578 37.11 -74.44 22.41
N ASN A 579 36.24 -74.25 21.42
CA ASN A 579 35.50 -72.99 21.24
C ASN A 579 34.51 -72.78 22.39
N MET A 580 33.84 -73.84 22.84
CA MET A 580 32.95 -73.78 24.01
C MET A 580 33.70 -73.40 25.29
N GLU A 581 34.95 -73.86 25.46
CA GLU A 581 35.77 -73.50 26.61
C GLU A 581 36.21 -72.03 26.57
N LEU A 582 36.54 -71.49 25.39
CA LEU A 582 36.82 -70.06 25.22
C LEU A 582 35.59 -69.19 25.52
N ILE A 583 34.40 -69.62 25.06
CA ILE A 583 33.13 -68.96 25.42
C ILE A 583 32.91 -69.00 26.93
N HIS A 584 33.06 -70.16 27.56
CA HIS A 584 32.91 -70.27 29.00
C HIS A 584 33.91 -69.36 29.76
N GLN A 585 35.17 -69.28 29.31
CA GLN A 585 36.18 -68.38 29.89
C GLN A 585 35.78 -66.90 29.78
N ALA A 586 35.24 -66.47 28.64
CA ALA A 586 34.81 -65.09 28.44
C ALA A 586 33.66 -64.66 29.37
N PHE A 587 32.81 -65.61 29.77
CA PHE A 587 31.62 -65.34 30.60
C PHE A 587 31.82 -65.58 32.11
N GLN A 588 33.03 -65.89 32.58
CA GLN A 588 33.29 -66.11 34.01
C GLN A 588 32.96 -64.91 34.91
N GLU A 589 33.11 -63.68 34.42
CA GLU A 589 32.72 -62.47 35.16
C GLU A 589 31.20 -62.40 35.35
N VAL A 590 30.43 -62.85 34.36
CA VAL A 590 28.97 -62.92 34.40
C VAL A 590 28.50 -63.98 35.39
N GLU A 591 29.11 -65.18 35.36
CA GLU A 591 28.82 -66.27 36.30
C GLU A 591 29.08 -65.84 37.76
N LYS A 592 30.16 -65.10 38.01
CA LYS A 592 30.49 -64.58 39.34
C LYS A 592 29.51 -63.52 39.82
N GLU A 593 29.19 -62.52 38.98
CA GLU A 593 28.31 -61.41 39.36
C GLU A 593 26.87 -61.88 39.63
N TYR A 594 26.34 -62.79 38.82
CA TYR A 594 24.99 -63.32 38.99
C TYR A 594 24.92 -64.62 39.81
N THR A 595 26.07 -65.18 40.21
CA THR A 595 26.17 -66.46 40.94
C THR A 595 25.43 -67.59 40.21
N ILE A 596 25.72 -67.75 38.92
CA ILE A 596 25.13 -68.76 38.04
C ILE A 596 26.22 -69.66 37.45
N GLU A 597 25.82 -70.83 36.96
CA GLU A 597 26.68 -71.75 36.19
C GLU A 597 26.07 -71.92 34.79
N LEU A 598 26.89 -71.73 33.75
CA LEU A 598 26.48 -71.83 32.36
C LEU A 598 26.30 -73.30 31.94
N PRO A 599 25.08 -73.74 31.61
CA PRO A 599 24.86 -75.10 31.14
C PRO A 599 25.53 -75.35 29.79
N LEU A 600 25.97 -76.59 29.56
CA LEU A 600 26.55 -77.02 28.26
C LEU A 600 25.63 -76.74 27.07
N LEU A 601 24.31 -76.81 27.26
CA LEU A 601 23.32 -76.54 26.22
C LEU A 601 23.31 -75.05 25.81
N GLU A 602 23.48 -74.13 26.76
CA GLU A 602 23.55 -72.68 26.50
C GLU A 602 24.91 -72.31 25.88
N LEU A 603 26.01 -72.93 26.33
CA LEU A 603 27.33 -72.76 25.71
C LEU A 603 27.34 -73.17 24.23
N ARG A 604 26.56 -74.19 23.86
CA ARG A 604 26.40 -74.56 22.45
C ARG A 604 25.62 -73.49 21.67
N LEU A 605 24.49 -73.00 22.20
CA LEU A 605 23.71 -71.96 21.52
C LEU A 605 24.54 -70.69 21.29
N LEU A 606 25.37 -70.30 22.26
CA LEU A 606 26.33 -69.22 22.08
C LEU A 606 27.35 -69.54 20.97
N ASN A 607 27.88 -70.75 20.93
CA ASN A 607 28.84 -71.16 19.91
C ASN A 607 28.23 -71.21 18.51
N ASP A 608 26.93 -71.52 18.40
CA ASP A 608 26.22 -71.50 17.12
C ASP A 608 26.07 -70.05 16.62
N ILE A 609 25.71 -69.10 17.50
CA ILE A 609 25.64 -67.65 17.15
C ILE A 609 27.02 -67.07 16.77
N VAL A 610 28.09 -67.55 17.41
CA VAL A 610 29.47 -67.13 17.10
C VAL A 610 29.94 -67.61 15.72
N LYS A 611 29.32 -68.67 15.19
CA LYS A 611 29.69 -69.33 13.93
C LYS A 611 28.83 -68.94 12.74
N ASP A 612 27.57 -68.62 12.99
CA ASP A 612 26.66 -67.98 12.02
C ASP A 612 27.19 -66.61 11.63
#